data_AF-A0A923QIN2-F1
#
_entry.id   AF-A0A923QIN2-F1
#
_cell.length_a   1.000
_cell.length_b   1.000
_cell.length_c   1.000
_cell.angle_alpha   90.00
_cell.angle_beta   90.00
_cell.angle_gamma   90.00
#
_symmetry.space_group_name_H-M   'P 1'
#
loop_
_entity.id
_entity.type
_entity.pdbx_description
1 polymer ?
#
loop_
_entity_poly.entity_id
_entity_poly.type
_entity_poly.pdbx_seq_one_letter_code
_entity_poly.pdbx_strand_id
1 'polypeptide(L)'
;MFSAGRFDDLLDVLALDPKPFWQAQQWAAKVLAVRGDVDGAIACIEGLRGPYAPDSALSALAERFLLDAGRIEDAYARYGIRAAAANTHNTHIARYRSLVKSYPGIPTARILGDLIASAPGEEGKWFATAKTLKQFDLAIALASRSPVDPKTLVRAARDHVKSQPAFALESALLALHWMARGAGYDLTSADVWAARDHALAAAQTLAGDADVAKRIAEAVAGQGAPAIWVRQSLGLS
;
A
#
# COMPACT_ATOMS: atom_id res chain seq x y z
N MET A 1 8.61 38.35 -16.49
CA MET A 1 7.14 38.53 -16.66
C MET A 1 6.34 37.96 -15.49
N PHE A 2 6.57 36.72 -15.02
CA PHE A 2 5.90 36.21 -13.81
C PHE A 2 6.31 36.95 -12.51
N SER A 3 7.59 37.30 -12.35
CA SER A 3 8.08 38.10 -11.21
C SER A 3 7.68 39.57 -11.25
N ALA A 4 7.00 40.01 -12.30
CA ALA A 4 6.65 41.43 -12.55
C ALA A 4 5.15 41.72 -12.38
N GLY A 5 4.33 40.76 -11.92
CA GLY A 5 2.89 40.96 -11.68
C GLY A 5 2.02 41.16 -12.92
N ARG A 6 2.60 41.01 -14.13
CA ARG A 6 1.90 41.16 -15.42
C ARG A 6 1.23 39.85 -15.83
N PHE A 7 0.15 39.54 -15.12
CA PHE A 7 -0.57 38.29 -15.24
C PHE A 7 -1.53 38.24 -16.44
N ASP A 8 -2.10 39.39 -16.83
CA ASP A 8 -3.05 39.46 -17.95
C ASP A 8 -2.33 39.34 -19.30
N ASP A 9 -1.16 39.95 -19.47
CA ASP A 9 -0.35 39.79 -20.70
C ASP A 9 0.09 38.33 -20.96
N LEU A 10 0.23 37.54 -19.89
CA LEU A 10 0.59 36.11 -19.99
C LEU A 10 -0.61 35.28 -20.48
N LEU A 11 -1.82 35.61 -20.03
CA LEU A 11 -3.06 34.96 -20.46
C LEU A 11 -3.39 35.35 -21.90
N ASP A 12 -3.16 36.61 -22.29
CA ASP A 12 -3.36 37.10 -23.66
C ASP A 12 -2.42 36.41 -24.65
N VAL A 13 -1.14 36.20 -24.28
CA VAL A 13 -0.18 35.46 -25.11
C VAL A 13 -0.57 33.98 -25.24
N LEU A 14 -1.11 33.37 -24.18
CA LEU A 14 -1.62 31.99 -24.25
C LEU A 14 -2.87 31.87 -25.12
N ALA A 15 -3.72 32.90 -25.16
CA ALA A 15 -4.92 32.94 -25.99
C ALA A 15 -4.64 33.09 -27.50
N LEU A 16 -3.44 33.56 -27.87
CA LEU A 16 -3.00 33.70 -29.26
C LEU A 16 -2.55 32.36 -29.90
N ASP A 17 -2.23 31.34 -29.10
CA ASP A 17 -1.86 30.01 -29.59
C ASP A 17 -3.07 29.06 -29.56
N PRO A 18 -3.54 28.54 -30.71
CA PRO A 18 -4.67 27.63 -30.76
C PRO A 18 -4.38 26.22 -30.19
N LYS A 19 -3.11 25.84 -29.99
CA LYS A 19 -2.70 24.57 -29.36
C LYS A 19 -1.46 24.73 -28.47
N PRO A 20 -1.55 25.50 -27.38
CA PRO A 20 -0.40 25.72 -26.50
C PRO A 20 -0.05 24.40 -25.80
N PHE A 21 1.24 24.10 -25.72
CA PHE A 21 1.71 22.91 -24.98
C PHE A 21 1.37 23.07 -23.49
N TRP A 22 1.12 21.95 -22.79
CA TRP A 22 0.66 21.99 -21.40
C TRP A 22 1.60 22.78 -20.46
N GLN A 23 2.92 22.86 -20.76
CA GLN A 23 3.85 23.65 -19.93
C GLN A 23 3.59 25.15 -20.00
N ALA A 24 2.97 25.63 -21.09
CA ALA A 24 2.53 27.00 -21.22
C ALA A 24 1.19 27.20 -20.48
N GLN A 25 0.26 26.26 -20.65
CA GLN A 25 -1.07 26.33 -20.06
C GLN A 25 -1.09 26.23 -18.52
N GLN A 26 -0.14 25.52 -17.89
CA GLN A 26 -0.02 25.50 -16.43
C GLN A 26 0.19 26.89 -15.80
N TRP A 27 0.66 27.88 -16.58
CA TRP A 27 0.84 29.23 -16.06
C TRP A 27 -0.49 29.92 -15.80
N ALA A 28 -1.53 29.66 -16.62
CA ALA A 28 -2.87 30.18 -16.36
C ALA A 28 -3.40 29.69 -15.00
N ALA A 29 -3.24 28.39 -14.71
CA ALA A 29 -3.61 27.84 -13.41
C ALA A 29 -2.80 28.44 -12.25
N LYS A 30 -1.50 28.68 -12.42
CA LYS A 30 -0.66 29.36 -11.40
C LYS A 30 -1.12 30.79 -11.14
N VAL A 31 -1.53 31.52 -12.17
CA VAL A 31 -2.07 32.88 -12.02
C VAL A 31 -3.36 32.88 -11.21
N LEU A 32 -4.29 31.96 -11.52
CA LEU A 32 -5.54 31.82 -10.78
C LEU A 32 -5.28 31.49 -9.30
N ALA A 33 -4.37 30.56 -9.02
CA ALA A 33 -3.98 30.22 -7.66
C ALA A 33 -3.39 31.41 -6.89
N VAL A 34 -2.52 32.21 -7.51
CA VAL A 34 -1.95 33.43 -6.89
C VAL A 34 -3.01 34.50 -6.62
N ARG A 35 -4.05 34.58 -7.47
CA ARG A 35 -5.21 35.47 -7.26
C ARG A 35 -6.19 34.96 -6.19
N GLY A 36 -5.93 33.79 -5.59
CA GLY A 36 -6.80 33.16 -4.60
C GLY A 36 -7.94 32.33 -5.20
N ASP A 37 -8.05 32.24 -6.53
CA ASP A 37 -9.02 31.38 -7.21
C ASP A 37 -8.47 29.96 -7.37
N VAL A 38 -8.49 29.23 -6.25
CA VAL A 38 -7.99 27.85 -6.17
C VAL A 38 -8.87 26.91 -6.99
N ASP A 39 -10.19 27.06 -6.95
CA ASP A 39 -11.09 26.21 -7.71
C ASP A 39 -10.93 26.40 -9.23
N GLY A 40 -10.77 27.65 -9.69
CA GLY A 40 -10.44 27.94 -11.08
C GLY A 40 -9.09 27.38 -11.50
N ALA A 41 -8.07 27.46 -10.62
CA ALA A 41 -6.78 26.84 -10.87
C ALA A 41 -6.88 25.31 -11.03
N ILE A 42 -7.66 24.64 -10.17
CA ILE A 42 -7.88 23.19 -10.26
C ILE A 42 -8.67 22.83 -11.52
N ALA A 43 -9.75 23.55 -11.83
CA ALA A 43 -10.54 23.34 -13.04
C ALA A 43 -9.67 23.50 -14.30
N CYS A 44 -8.78 24.50 -14.31
CA CYS A 44 -7.82 24.68 -15.39
C CYS A 44 -6.92 23.45 -15.53
N ILE A 45 -6.29 22.97 -14.45
CA ILE A 45 -5.42 21.78 -14.49
C ILE A 45 -6.16 20.51 -14.91
N GLU A 46 -7.38 20.30 -14.40
CA GLU A 46 -8.19 19.13 -14.77
C GLU A 46 -8.60 19.18 -16.26
N GLY A 47 -8.86 20.37 -16.80
CA GLY A 47 -9.11 20.57 -18.24
C GLY A 47 -7.89 20.30 -19.13
N LEU A 48 -6.67 20.31 -18.58
CA LEU A 48 -5.44 19.96 -19.31
C LEU A 48 -5.18 18.45 -19.37
N ARG A 49 -5.93 17.63 -18.63
CA ARG A 49 -5.71 16.18 -18.64
C ARG A 49 -6.02 15.61 -20.02
N GLY A 50 -5.06 14.86 -20.56
CA GLY A 50 -5.20 14.20 -21.85
C GLY A 50 -3.93 13.45 -22.25
N PRO A 51 -3.93 12.79 -23.42
CA PRO A 51 -2.82 11.94 -23.89
C PRO A 51 -1.47 12.66 -24.00
N TYR A 52 -1.50 13.99 -24.13
CA TYR A 52 -0.31 14.83 -24.37
C TYR A 52 0.20 15.55 -23.12
N ALA A 53 -0.45 15.36 -21.96
CA ALA A 53 -0.07 15.97 -20.70
C ALA A 53 0.26 14.89 -19.64
N PRO A 54 1.40 15.02 -18.94
CA PRO A 54 1.79 14.06 -17.92
C PRO A 54 0.84 14.15 -16.71
N ASP A 55 -0.02 13.15 -16.55
CA ASP A 55 -1.03 13.05 -15.49
C ASP A 55 -0.45 13.22 -14.08
N SER A 56 0.76 12.69 -13.86
CA SER A 56 1.48 12.80 -12.59
C SER A 56 1.90 14.25 -12.28
N ALA A 57 2.38 15.00 -13.28
CA ALA A 57 2.79 16.39 -13.10
C ALA A 57 1.59 17.32 -12.89
N LEU A 58 0.49 17.08 -13.62
CA LEU A 58 -0.76 17.81 -13.42
C LEU A 58 -1.33 17.54 -12.02
N SER A 59 -1.35 16.28 -11.57
CA SER A 59 -1.82 15.92 -10.24
C SER A 59 -0.96 16.55 -9.13
N ALA A 60 0.37 16.54 -9.27
CA ALA A 60 1.27 17.17 -8.32
C ALA A 60 1.08 18.70 -8.24
N LEU A 61 0.79 19.34 -9.38
CA LEU A 61 0.53 20.79 -9.42
C LEU A 61 -0.82 21.14 -8.77
N ALA A 62 -1.87 20.37 -9.05
CA ALA A 62 -3.18 20.53 -8.43
C ALA A 62 -3.16 20.25 -6.92
N GLU A 63 -2.47 19.18 -6.50
CA GLU A 63 -2.22 18.86 -5.09
C GLU A 63 -1.56 20.03 -4.38
N ARG A 64 -0.52 20.61 -4.98
CA ARG A 64 0.18 21.77 -4.41
C ARG A 64 -0.73 22.99 -4.24
N PHE A 65 -1.58 23.30 -5.23
CA PHE A 65 -2.51 24.44 -5.10
C PHE A 65 -3.49 24.26 -3.93
N LEU A 66 -4.00 23.03 -3.72
CA LEU A 66 -4.89 22.75 -2.59
C LEU A 66 -4.14 22.84 -1.25
N LEU A 67 -2.91 22.32 -1.17
CA LEU A 67 -2.08 22.40 0.03
C LEU A 67 -1.70 23.84 0.38
N ASP A 68 -1.28 24.64 -0.61
CA ASP A 68 -0.94 26.06 -0.42
C ASP A 68 -2.16 26.88 0.04
N ALA A 69 -3.38 26.46 -0.33
CA ALA A 69 -4.64 27.04 0.12
C ALA A 69 -5.15 26.49 1.47
N GLY A 70 -4.41 25.59 2.13
CA GLY A 70 -4.83 24.95 3.39
C GLY A 70 -5.96 23.90 3.24
N ARG A 71 -6.33 23.52 2.02
CA ARG A 71 -7.39 22.54 1.71
C ARG A 71 -6.85 21.11 1.75
N ILE A 72 -6.32 20.71 2.91
CA ILE A 72 -5.59 19.44 3.12
C ILE A 72 -6.47 18.22 2.81
N GLU A 73 -7.72 18.21 3.25
CA GLU A 73 -8.66 17.09 2.99
C GLU A 73 -8.94 16.91 1.50
N ASP A 74 -9.16 18.01 0.76
CA ASP A 74 -9.40 17.94 -0.68
C ASP A 74 -8.16 17.47 -1.44
N ALA A 75 -6.98 17.96 -1.05
CA ALA A 75 -5.70 17.53 -1.62
C ALA A 75 -5.50 16.02 -1.43
N TYR A 76 -5.73 15.54 -0.21
CA TYR A 76 -5.58 14.14 0.15
C TYR A 76 -6.56 13.24 -0.60
N ALA A 77 -7.85 13.58 -0.57
CA ALA A 77 -8.91 12.77 -1.17
C ALA A 77 -8.77 12.65 -2.70
N ARG A 78 -8.28 13.70 -3.38
CA ARG A 78 -8.19 13.72 -4.85
C ARG A 78 -6.84 13.25 -5.38
N TYR A 79 -5.76 13.58 -4.69
CA TYR A 79 -4.40 13.41 -5.25
C TYR A 79 -3.48 12.56 -4.39
N GLY A 80 -3.66 12.48 -3.07
CA GLY A 80 -2.77 11.75 -2.18
C GLY A 80 -2.56 10.29 -2.59
N ILE A 81 -3.65 9.51 -2.65
CA ILE A 81 -3.57 8.08 -3.02
C ILE A 81 -3.13 7.89 -4.48
N ARG A 82 -3.55 8.77 -5.39
CA ARG A 82 -3.15 8.73 -6.81
C ARG A 82 -1.65 8.92 -6.98
N ALA A 83 -1.06 9.90 -6.29
CA ALA A 83 0.37 10.15 -6.28
C ALA A 83 1.14 8.98 -5.65
N ALA A 84 0.58 8.35 -4.63
CA ALA A 84 1.15 7.16 -4.01
C ALA A 84 1.18 5.95 -4.95
N ALA A 85 0.08 5.74 -5.70
CA ALA A 85 -0.05 4.66 -6.66
C ALA A 85 0.89 4.83 -7.85
N ALA A 86 1.15 6.06 -8.29
CA ALA A 86 2.10 6.35 -9.37
C ALA A 86 3.56 5.99 -9.03
N ASN A 87 3.92 5.98 -7.74
CA ASN A 87 5.28 5.70 -7.26
C ASN A 87 5.49 4.20 -6.94
N THR A 88 5.33 3.34 -7.93
CA THR A 88 5.39 1.87 -7.78
C THR A 88 6.78 1.34 -7.40
N HIS A 89 7.84 2.10 -7.67
CA HIS A 89 9.22 1.75 -7.28
C HIS A 89 9.48 1.86 -5.76
N ASN A 90 8.61 2.53 -5.02
CA ASN A 90 8.75 2.69 -3.57
C ASN A 90 8.13 1.52 -2.81
N THR A 91 8.84 1.06 -1.77
CA THR A 91 8.29 0.09 -0.82
C THR A 91 7.00 0.63 -0.19
N HIS A 92 6.08 -0.28 0.18
CA HIS A 92 4.79 0.08 0.79
C HIS A 92 4.96 0.99 2.02
N ILE A 93 5.96 0.72 2.87
CA ILE A 93 6.27 1.55 4.04
C ILE A 93 6.79 2.95 3.66
N ALA A 94 7.60 3.06 2.59
CA ALA A 94 8.09 4.35 2.11
C ALA A 94 6.95 5.21 1.55
N ARG A 95 6.03 4.60 0.80
CA ARG A 95 4.80 5.27 0.32
C ARG A 95 3.97 5.79 1.49
N TYR A 96 3.65 4.92 2.45
CA TYR A 96 2.92 5.31 3.67
C TYR A 96 3.59 6.49 4.40
N ARG A 97 4.90 6.41 4.67
CA ARG A 97 5.63 7.48 5.37
C ARG A 97 5.65 8.79 4.59
N SER A 98 5.75 8.72 3.25
CA SER A 98 5.69 9.91 2.41
C SER A 98 4.34 10.62 2.54
N LEU A 99 3.23 9.88 2.54
CA LEU A 99 1.90 10.48 2.73
C LEU A 99 1.71 11.05 4.13
N VAL A 100 2.12 10.32 5.16
CA VAL A 100 2.05 10.84 6.55
C VAL A 100 2.82 12.15 6.67
N LYS A 101 3.95 12.28 5.97
CA LYS A 101 4.74 13.53 5.95
C LYS A 101 4.04 14.65 5.16
N SER A 102 3.45 14.33 4.01
CA SER A 102 2.76 15.33 3.17
C SER A 102 1.43 15.80 3.78
N TYR A 103 0.80 14.96 4.61
CA TYR A 103 -0.56 15.17 5.13
C TYR A 103 -0.61 15.03 6.66
N PRO A 104 0.03 15.92 7.43
CA PRO A 104 0.09 15.82 8.89
C PRO A 104 -1.28 15.98 9.58
N GLY A 105 -2.27 16.56 8.91
CA GLY A 105 -3.63 16.73 9.44
C GLY A 105 -4.56 15.52 9.22
N ILE A 106 -4.15 14.54 8.40
CA ILE A 106 -4.96 13.35 8.13
C ILE A 106 -4.55 12.24 9.09
N PRO A 107 -5.50 11.57 9.76
CA PRO A 107 -5.19 10.46 10.64
C PRO A 107 -4.37 9.38 9.92
N THR A 108 -3.25 8.98 10.51
CA THR A 108 -2.33 8.01 9.90
C THR A 108 -2.99 6.65 9.63
N ALA A 109 -3.95 6.25 10.49
CA ALA A 109 -4.77 5.06 10.28
C ALA A 109 -5.65 5.15 9.01
N ARG A 110 -6.20 6.33 8.71
CA ARG A 110 -6.95 6.59 7.46
C ARG A 110 -6.02 6.49 6.26
N ILE A 111 -4.83 7.08 6.33
CA ILE A 111 -3.81 6.97 5.27
C ILE A 111 -3.49 5.51 4.95
N LEU A 112 -3.23 4.69 5.97
CA LEU A 112 -2.94 3.28 5.76
C LEU A 112 -4.15 2.52 5.19
N GLY A 113 -5.35 2.78 5.70
CA GLY A 113 -6.58 2.14 5.23
C GLY A 113 -6.88 2.44 3.76
N ASP A 114 -6.80 3.71 3.37
CA ASP A 114 -7.03 4.14 1.98
C ASP A 114 -5.97 3.57 1.03
N LEU A 115 -4.71 3.49 1.48
CA LEU A 115 -3.64 2.85 0.73
C LEU A 115 -3.87 1.35 0.52
N ILE A 116 -4.35 0.64 1.54
CA ILE A 116 -4.72 -0.77 1.40
C ILE A 116 -5.89 -0.93 0.43
N ALA A 117 -6.93 -0.09 0.56
CA ALA A 117 -8.12 -0.13 -0.29
C ALA A 117 -7.82 0.24 -1.76
N SER A 118 -6.73 0.97 -2.02
CA SER A 118 -6.34 1.39 -3.37
C SER A 118 -5.87 0.25 -4.30
N ALA A 119 -5.57 -0.93 -3.76
CA ALA A 119 -5.13 -2.09 -4.53
C ALA A 119 -5.88 -3.38 -4.11
N PRO A 120 -7.16 -3.52 -4.49
CA PRO A 120 -7.95 -4.71 -4.16
C PRO A 120 -7.30 -6.00 -4.67
N GLY A 121 -7.27 -7.03 -3.83
CA GLY A 121 -6.65 -8.33 -4.12
C GLY A 121 -5.14 -8.41 -3.86
N GLU A 122 -4.47 -7.27 -3.61
CA GLU A 122 -3.05 -7.20 -3.29
C GLU A 122 -2.78 -6.76 -1.83
N GLU A 123 -3.79 -6.89 -0.96
CA GLU A 123 -3.74 -6.45 0.43
C GLU A 123 -2.57 -7.11 1.20
N GLY A 124 -2.21 -8.34 0.85
CA GLY A 124 -1.09 -9.08 1.44
C GLY A 124 0.25 -8.34 1.29
N LYS A 125 0.40 -7.51 0.25
CA LYS A 125 1.62 -6.70 0.06
C LYS A 125 1.84 -5.67 1.17
N TRP A 126 0.79 -5.31 1.91
CA TRP A 126 0.86 -4.40 3.05
C TRP A 126 1.20 -5.10 4.38
N PHE A 127 1.32 -6.44 4.41
CA PHE A 127 1.65 -7.20 5.62
C PHE A 127 2.92 -6.68 6.32
N ALA A 128 4.00 -6.51 5.56
CA ALA A 128 5.27 -6.05 6.12
C ALA A 128 5.16 -4.64 6.70
N THR A 129 4.39 -3.75 6.05
CA THR A 129 4.11 -2.40 6.54
C THR A 129 3.35 -2.45 7.86
N ALA A 130 2.23 -3.19 7.94
CA ALA A 130 1.44 -3.33 9.16
C ALA A 130 2.27 -3.90 10.32
N LYS A 131 3.09 -4.93 10.04
CA LYS A 131 4.04 -5.50 11.02
C LYS A 131 5.06 -4.47 11.50
N THR A 132 5.67 -3.70 10.60
CA THR A 132 6.62 -2.63 10.96
C THR A 132 5.98 -1.53 11.80
N LEU A 133 4.69 -1.27 11.60
CA LEU A 133 3.89 -0.34 12.40
C LEU A 133 3.34 -0.97 13.69
N LYS A 134 3.73 -2.21 14.02
CA LYS A 134 3.26 -2.98 15.18
C LYS A 134 1.73 -3.20 15.22
N GLN A 135 1.06 -3.08 14.08
CA GLN A 135 -0.36 -3.40 13.92
C GLN A 135 -0.49 -4.88 13.55
N PHE A 136 -0.22 -5.75 14.51
CA PHE A 136 -0.13 -7.19 14.30
C PHE A 136 -1.47 -7.81 13.86
N ASP A 137 -2.59 -7.38 14.46
CA ASP A 137 -3.92 -7.86 14.08
C ASP A 137 -4.26 -7.48 12.63
N LEU A 138 -3.92 -6.25 12.22
CA LEU A 138 -4.07 -5.82 10.84
C LEU A 138 -3.18 -6.63 9.90
N ALA A 139 -1.92 -6.90 10.28
CA ALA A 139 -1.03 -7.73 9.47
C ALA A 139 -1.63 -9.12 9.23
N ILE A 140 -2.17 -9.78 10.26
CA ILE A 140 -2.85 -11.08 10.11
C ILE A 140 -4.08 -10.95 9.21
N ALA A 141 -4.93 -9.94 9.40
CA ALA A 141 -6.12 -9.72 8.59
C ALA A 141 -5.79 -9.46 7.11
N LEU A 142 -4.66 -8.81 6.80
CA LEU A 142 -4.19 -8.62 5.43
C LEU A 142 -3.71 -9.94 4.82
N ALA A 143 -2.89 -10.68 5.57
CA ALA A 143 -2.34 -11.96 5.13
C ALA A 143 -3.39 -13.07 5.02
N SER A 144 -4.54 -12.97 5.69
CA SER A 144 -5.65 -13.90 5.52
C SER A 144 -6.51 -13.61 4.28
N ARG A 145 -6.48 -12.37 3.76
CA ARG A 145 -7.32 -11.93 2.64
C ARG A 145 -6.63 -12.07 1.28
N SER A 146 -5.32 -11.90 1.24
CA SER A 146 -4.55 -11.90 0.00
C SER A 146 -3.18 -12.56 0.21
N PRO A 147 -2.62 -13.23 -0.83
CA PRO A 147 -1.36 -13.96 -0.71
C PRO A 147 -0.21 -13.09 -0.19
N VAL A 148 0.54 -13.65 0.76
CA VAL A 148 1.85 -13.15 1.20
C VAL A 148 2.86 -14.25 0.91
N ASP A 149 4.05 -13.86 0.47
CA ASP A 149 5.16 -14.80 0.27
C ASP A 149 5.37 -15.64 1.55
N PRO A 150 5.25 -17.00 1.50
CA PRO A 150 5.33 -17.82 2.68
C PRO A 150 6.65 -17.69 3.45
N LYS A 151 7.78 -17.48 2.75
CA LYS A 151 9.08 -17.25 3.40
C LYS A 151 9.09 -15.97 4.24
N THR A 152 8.34 -14.96 3.82
CA THR A 152 8.12 -13.73 4.59
C THR A 152 7.29 -13.98 5.85
N LEU A 153 6.25 -14.81 5.77
CA LEU A 153 5.43 -15.19 6.93
C LEU A 153 6.20 -16.06 7.92
N VAL A 154 6.96 -17.07 7.45
CA VAL A 154 7.82 -17.93 8.29
C VAL A 154 8.84 -17.09 9.06
N ARG A 155 9.51 -16.15 8.38
CA ARG A 155 10.45 -15.22 9.02
C ARG A 155 9.76 -14.32 10.04
N ALA A 156 8.57 -13.81 9.72
CA ALA A 156 7.79 -13.00 10.66
C ALA A 156 7.43 -13.80 11.93
N ALA A 157 7.00 -15.06 11.77
CA ALA A 157 6.71 -15.96 12.87
C ALA A 157 7.95 -16.19 13.74
N ARG A 158 9.07 -16.61 13.14
CA ARG A 158 10.34 -16.84 13.82
C ARG A 158 10.76 -15.65 14.70
N ASP A 159 10.71 -14.45 14.13
CA ASP A 159 11.20 -13.24 14.78
C ASP A 159 10.30 -12.81 15.97
N HIS A 160 9.08 -13.35 16.07
CA HIS A 160 8.07 -12.94 17.06
C HIS A 160 7.58 -14.04 18.00
N VAL A 161 8.12 -15.25 17.94
CA VAL A 161 7.72 -16.38 18.81
C VAL A 161 7.70 -15.99 20.28
N LYS A 162 8.70 -15.22 20.75
CA LYS A 162 8.81 -14.82 22.17
C LYS A 162 8.07 -13.53 22.50
N SER A 163 8.11 -12.55 21.59
CA SER A 163 7.63 -11.19 21.87
C SER A 163 6.14 -11.03 21.60
N GLN A 164 5.60 -11.72 20.58
CA GLN A 164 4.20 -11.65 20.16
C GLN A 164 3.75 -13.05 19.69
N PRO A 165 3.58 -14.02 20.61
CA PRO A 165 3.39 -15.42 20.24
C PRO A 165 2.06 -15.66 19.49
N ALA A 166 0.98 -14.93 19.79
CA ALA A 166 -0.28 -15.02 19.02
C ALA A 166 -0.06 -14.65 17.54
N PHE A 167 0.60 -13.53 17.28
CA PHE A 167 0.96 -13.11 15.92
C PHE A 167 1.87 -14.12 15.22
N ALA A 168 2.84 -14.68 15.95
CA ALA A 168 3.76 -15.66 15.40
C ALA A 168 3.04 -16.95 14.97
N LEU A 169 2.12 -17.43 15.80
CA LEU A 169 1.28 -18.59 15.50
C LEU A 169 0.44 -18.36 14.24
N GLU A 170 -0.31 -17.27 14.18
CA GLU A 170 -1.14 -16.96 13.00
C GLU A 170 -0.30 -16.78 11.74
N SER A 171 0.86 -16.12 11.83
CA SER A 171 1.77 -15.96 10.69
C SER A 171 2.27 -17.30 10.16
N ALA A 172 2.62 -18.23 11.06
CA ALA A 172 3.07 -19.57 10.67
C ALA A 172 1.95 -20.41 10.04
N LEU A 173 0.73 -20.34 10.59
CA LEU A 173 -0.44 -21.02 10.01
C LEU A 173 -0.80 -20.46 8.63
N LEU A 174 -0.76 -19.13 8.47
CA LEU A 174 -0.96 -18.50 7.17
C LEU A 174 0.14 -18.86 6.17
N ALA A 175 1.39 -19.05 6.62
CA ALA A 175 2.46 -19.53 5.75
C ALA A 175 2.11 -20.90 5.17
N LEU A 176 1.73 -21.86 6.04
CA LEU A 176 1.30 -23.19 5.63
C LEU A 176 0.06 -23.14 4.71
N HIS A 177 -0.90 -22.28 5.03
CA HIS A 177 -2.12 -22.08 4.24
C HIS A 177 -1.81 -21.62 2.80
N TRP A 178 -0.88 -20.68 2.64
CA TRP A 178 -0.48 -20.16 1.34
C TRP A 178 0.43 -21.13 0.57
N MET A 179 1.35 -21.83 1.25
CA MET A 179 2.12 -22.92 0.63
C MET A 179 1.20 -24.00 0.06
N ALA A 180 0.18 -24.42 0.82
CA ALA A 180 -0.79 -25.42 0.37
C ALA A 180 -1.65 -24.95 -0.81
N ARG A 181 -1.73 -23.63 -1.05
CA ARG A 181 -2.40 -23.01 -2.20
C ARG A 181 -1.45 -22.72 -3.36
N GLY A 182 -0.19 -23.15 -3.27
CA GLY A 182 0.81 -22.97 -4.33
C GLY A 182 1.40 -21.57 -4.40
N ALA A 183 1.25 -20.75 -3.36
CA ALA A 183 1.96 -19.48 -3.27
C ALA A 183 3.39 -19.68 -2.79
N GLY A 184 4.30 -18.79 -3.21
CA GLY A 184 5.73 -18.85 -2.87
C GLY A 184 6.60 -19.44 -3.99
N TYR A 185 7.83 -18.96 -4.07
CA TYR A 185 8.82 -19.38 -5.07
C TYR A 185 9.97 -20.16 -4.42
N ASP A 186 10.45 -21.19 -5.10
CA ASP A 186 11.51 -22.10 -4.64
C ASP A 186 11.28 -22.61 -3.21
N LEU A 187 10.07 -23.08 -2.93
CA LEU A 187 9.74 -23.66 -1.64
C LEU A 187 10.34 -25.07 -1.51
N THR A 188 10.88 -25.35 -0.33
CA THR A 188 11.44 -26.64 0.04
C THR A 188 10.69 -27.23 1.24
N SER A 189 10.85 -28.53 1.50
CA SER A 189 10.28 -29.16 2.70
C SER A 189 10.81 -28.52 3.99
N ALA A 190 12.01 -27.94 3.97
CA ALA A 190 12.57 -27.19 5.10
C ALA A 190 11.75 -25.94 5.43
N ASP A 191 11.21 -25.24 4.42
CA ASP A 191 10.34 -24.07 4.65
C ASP A 191 9.02 -24.50 5.33
N VAL A 192 8.47 -25.65 4.92
CA VAL A 192 7.26 -26.24 5.51
C VAL A 192 7.50 -26.64 6.97
N TRP A 193 8.63 -27.30 7.26
CA TRP A 193 9.01 -27.67 8.62
C TRP A 193 9.25 -26.45 9.50
N ALA A 194 9.95 -25.42 8.99
CA ALA A 194 10.17 -24.18 9.72
C ALA A 194 8.84 -23.49 10.11
N ALA A 195 7.87 -23.46 9.19
CA ALA A 195 6.53 -22.93 9.48
C ALA A 195 5.85 -23.73 10.61
N ARG A 196 5.82 -25.06 10.51
CA ARG A 196 5.26 -25.94 11.55
C ARG A 196 5.95 -25.71 12.91
N ASP A 197 7.28 -25.73 12.92
CA ASP A 197 8.06 -25.65 14.16
C ASP A 197 7.87 -24.28 14.85
N HIS A 198 7.75 -23.19 14.08
CA HIS A 198 7.41 -21.88 14.63
C HIS A 198 5.97 -21.80 15.14
N ALA A 199 5.00 -22.44 14.48
CA ALA A 199 3.64 -22.54 14.99
C ALA A 199 3.60 -23.28 16.34
N LEU A 200 4.27 -24.43 16.44
CA LEU A 200 4.35 -25.21 17.69
C LEU A 200 5.05 -24.42 18.81
N ALA A 201 6.17 -23.76 18.52
CA ALA A 201 6.90 -22.96 19.51
C ALA A 201 6.07 -21.76 20.00
N ALA A 202 5.32 -21.11 19.10
CA ALA A 202 4.44 -20.01 19.46
C ALA A 202 3.25 -20.47 20.31
N ALA A 203 2.62 -21.59 19.94
CA ALA A 203 1.53 -22.21 20.71
C ALA A 203 1.99 -22.64 22.12
N GLN A 204 3.20 -23.20 22.24
CA GLN A 204 3.79 -23.54 23.54
C GLN A 204 4.00 -22.29 24.41
N THR A 205 4.43 -21.18 23.80
CA THR A 205 4.62 -19.90 24.49
C THR A 205 3.30 -19.28 24.96
N LEU A 206 2.19 -19.51 24.24
CA LEU A 206 0.85 -19.07 24.63
C LEU A 206 0.23 -19.87 25.78
N ALA A 207 0.85 -20.98 26.20
CA ALA A 207 0.39 -21.84 27.29
C ALA A 207 -1.09 -22.30 27.16
N GLY A 208 -1.58 -22.59 25.93
CA GLY A 208 -2.99 -22.92 25.80
C GLY A 208 -3.58 -23.26 24.43
N ASP A 209 -2.84 -23.27 23.32
CA ASP A 209 -3.44 -23.72 22.05
C ASP A 209 -3.34 -25.25 21.92
N ALA A 210 -4.18 -25.95 22.68
CA ALA A 210 -4.27 -27.42 22.70
C ALA A 210 -4.59 -28.03 21.32
N ASP A 211 -5.08 -27.21 20.38
CA ASP A 211 -5.51 -27.61 19.05
C ASP A 211 -4.54 -27.18 17.94
N VAL A 212 -3.31 -26.72 18.25
CA VAL A 212 -2.35 -26.28 17.21
C VAL A 212 -2.13 -27.33 16.11
N ALA A 213 -2.11 -28.62 16.44
CA ALA A 213 -1.99 -29.69 15.46
C ALA A 213 -3.21 -29.76 14.51
N LYS A 214 -4.42 -29.57 15.05
CA LYS A 214 -5.67 -29.49 14.27
C LYS A 214 -5.66 -28.26 13.38
N ARG A 215 -5.25 -27.10 13.91
CA ARG A 215 -5.12 -25.84 13.15
C ARG A 215 -4.11 -25.96 12.00
N ILE A 216 -2.99 -26.64 12.23
CA ILE A 216 -2.01 -26.96 11.18
C ILE A 216 -2.64 -27.83 10.11
N ALA A 217 -3.36 -28.90 10.48
CA ALA A 217 -4.04 -29.77 9.54
C ALA A 217 -5.11 -29.01 8.72
N GLU A 218 -5.90 -28.14 9.35
CA GLU A 218 -6.88 -27.28 8.69
C GLU A 218 -6.24 -26.29 7.71
N ALA A 219 -5.11 -25.69 8.08
CA ALA A 219 -4.38 -24.76 7.20
C ALA A 219 -3.97 -25.43 5.88
N VAL A 220 -3.64 -26.73 5.92
CA VAL A 220 -3.13 -27.50 4.77
C VAL A 220 -4.17 -28.44 4.13
N ALA A 221 -5.43 -28.41 4.59
CA ALA A 221 -6.51 -29.31 4.15
C ALA A 221 -6.96 -29.12 2.69
N GLY A 222 -6.28 -28.27 1.92
CA GLY A 222 -6.59 -28.00 0.52
C GLY A 222 -6.44 -29.22 -0.39
N GLN A 223 -6.98 -29.06 -1.60
CA GLN A 223 -6.85 -30.03 -2.68
C GLN A 223 -5.79 -29.55 -3.70
N GLY A 224 -5.23 -30.48 -4.46
CA GLY A 224 -4.22 -30.19 -5.49
C GLY A 224 -2.78 -30.52 -5.08
N ALA A 225 -1.89 -30.52 -6.08
CA ALA A 225 -0.50 -30.94 -5.90
C ALA A 225 0.25 -30.16 -4.80
N PRO A 226 0.12 -28.83 -4.66
CA PRO A 226 0.79 -28.09 -3.59
C PRO A 226 0.32 -28.52 -2.20
N ALA A 227 -0.98 -28.68 -1.98
CA ALA A 227 -1.52 -29.11 -0.70
C ALA A 227 -1.11 -30.55 -0.36
N ILE A 228 -1.11 -31.46 -1.34
CA ILE A 228 -0.63 -32.84 -1.17
C ILE A 228 0.85 -32.83 -0.77
N TRP A 229 1.69 -32.06 -1.46
CA TRP A 229 3.12 -31.95 -1.16
C TRP A 229 3.40 -31.37 0.23
N VAL A 230 2.67 -30.33 0.65
CA VAL A 230 2.79 -29.77 2.01
C VAL A 230 2.38 -30.80 3.06
N ARG A 231 1.25 -31.50 2.86
CA ARG A 231 0.79 -32.55 3.78
C ARG A 231 1.78 -33.70 3.89
N GLN A 232 2.30 -34.19 2.76
CA GLN A 232 3.35 -35.21 2.73
C GLN A 232 4.62 -34.75 3.46
N SER A 233 5.04 -33.51 3.27
CA SER A 233 6.18 -32.93 3.99
C SER A 233 5.95 -32.89 5.51
N LEU A 234 4.70 -32.71 5.95
CA LEU A 234 4.32 -32.70 7.37
C LEU A 234 4.04 -34.11 7.95
N GLY A 235 4.03 -35.16 7.12
CA GLY A 235 3.63 -36.51 7.54
C GLY A 235 2.12 -36.66 7.76
N LEU A 236 1.30 -35.78 7.18
CA LEU A 236 -0.16 -35.83 7.22
C LEU A 236 -0.64 -36.56 5.96
N SER A 237 -1.39 -37.66 6.11
CA SER A 237 -2.02 -38.42 5.02
C SER A 237 -3.32 -37.75 4.55
#